data_AF-A0A924H506-F1
#
_entry.id   AF-A0A924H506-F1
#
_cell.length_a   1.000
_cell.length_b   1.000
_cell.length_c   1.000
_cell.angle_alpha   90.00
_cell.angle_beta   90.00
_cell.angle_gamma   90.00
#
_symmetry.space_group_name_H-M   'P 1'
#
loop_
_entity.id
_entity.type
_entity.pdbx_description
1 polymer ?
#
loop_
_entity_poly.entity_id
_entity_poly.type
_entity_poly.pdbx_seq_one_letter_code
_entity_poly.pdbx_strand_id
1 'polypeptide(L)'
;MAIEGLSHATVLTIMSEVGPDGFEKFKTAKEFTSWLRLAPNNKISGRKILLSKIPKGCNRLKIALRHAVNAIGNLKDTHLFDFFRRITY
;
A
#
# COMPACT_ATOMS: atom_id res chain seq x y z
N MET A 1 -10.02 -5.51 16.86
CA MET A 1 -9.35 -4.69 15.84
C MET A 1 -10.42 -3.94 15.08
N ALA A 2 -10.34 -2.61 14.94
CA ALA A 2 -11.40 -1.82 14.29
C ALA A 2 -11.36 -1.90 12.75
N ILE A 3 -10.24 -2.37 12.18
CA ILE A 3 -10.02 -2.50 10.74
C ILE A 3 -9.78 -3.98 10.43
N GLU A 4 -10.55 -4.51 9.48
CA GLU A 4 -10.46 -5.90 9.04
C GLU A 4 -9.12 -6.17 8.32
N GLY A 5 -8.57 -7.37 8.53
CA GLY A 5 -7.31 -7.78 7.90
C GLY A 5 -6.05 -7.12 8.46
N LEU A 6 -6.14 -6.10 9.32
CA LEU A 6 -4.99 -5.58 10.03
C LEU A 6 -4.65 -6.47 11.24
N SER A 7 -3.36 -6.76 11.39
CA SER A 7 -2.81 -7.41 12.58
C SER A 7 -2.09 -6.41 13.47
N HIS A 8 -1.86 -6.75 14.74
CA HIS A 8 -1.02 -5.96 15.63
C HIS A 8 0.39 -5.74 15.06
N ALA A 9 0.95 -6.75 14.37
CA ALA A 9 2.24 -6.65 13.69
C ALA A 9 2.22 -5.62 12.54
N THR A 10 1.12 -5.52 11.80
CA THR A 10 0.95 -4.52 10.75
C THR A 10 0.96 -3.10 11.33
N VAL A 11 0.28 -2.89 12.46
CA VAL A 11 0.25 -1.59 13.17
C VAL A 11 1.62 -1.23 13.71
N LEU A 12 2.33 -2.18 14.35
CA LEU A 12 3.70 -1.97 14.81
C LEU A 12 4.65 -1.62 13.66
N THR A 13 4.48 -2.24 12.50
CA THR A 13 5.27 -1.94 11.31
C THR A 13 4.98 -0.53 10.79
N ILE A 14 3.71 -0.09 10.79
CA ILE A 14 3.35 1.29 10.46
C ILE A 14 4.05 2.27 11.40
N MET A 15 3.94 2.06 12.71
CA MET A 15 4.54 2.94 13.72
C MET A 15 6.08 2.98 13.59
N SER A 16 6.71 1.84 13.31
CA SER A 16 8.17 1.74 13.19
C SER A 16 8.72 2.39 11.92
N GLU A 17 8.00 2.29 10.80
CA GLU A 17 8.47 2.78 9.49
C GLU A 17 8.07 4.24 9.23
N VAL A 18 6.91 4.66 9.73
CA VAL A 18 6.38 6.02 9.53
C VAL A 18 6.79 6.93 10.68
N GLY A 19 6.78 6.42 11.93
CA GLY A 19 6.93 7.24 13.12
C GLY A 19 5.66 8.03 13.47
N PRO A 20 5.64 8.72 14.62
CA PRO A 20 4.45 9.41 15.13
C PRO A 20 3.93 10.50 14.18
N ASP A 21 4.82 11.33 13.62
CA ASP A 21 4.46 12.44 12.74
C ASP A 21 4.71 12.13 11.25
N GLY A 22 4.94 10.86 10.92
CA GLY A 22 5.37 10.51 9.56
C GLY A 22 4.28 10.68 8.51
N PHE A 23 3.01 10.57 8.89
CA PHE A 23 1.90 10.79 7.96
C PHE A 23 1.77 12.25 7.53
N GLU A 24 2.11 13.21 8.39
CA GLU A 24 2.07 14.64 8.09
C GLU A 24 3.13 15.07 7.06
N LYS A 25 4.17 14.25 6.89
CA LYS A 25 5.23 14.51 5.90
C LYS A 25 4.77 14.28 4.46
N PHE A 26 3.68 13.55 4.25
CA PHE A 26 3.12 13.29 2.93
C PHE A 26 1.93 14.23 2.67
N LYS A 27 2.01 15.06 1.63
CA LYS A 27 0.93 15.99 1.30
C LYS A 27 -0.30 15.28 0.74
N THR A 28 -0.08 14.12 0.11
CA THR A 28 -1.15 13.33 -0.49
C THR A 28 -0.93 11.83 -0.31
N ALA A 29 -2.01 11.04 -0.36
CA ALA A 29 -1.92 9.58 -0.39
C ALA A 29 -1.12 9.04 -1.60
N LYS A 30 -1.03 9.81 -2.69
CA LYS A 30 -0.22 9.46 -3.87
C LYS A 30 1.27 9.51 -3.55
N GLU A 31 1.71 10.51 -2.80
CA GLU A 31 3.11 10.61 -2.35
C GLU A 31 3.46 9.46 -1.42
N PHE A 32 2.59 9.14 -0.46
CA PHE A 32 2.77 8.01 0.44
C PHE A 32 2.87 6.66 -0.29
N THR A 33 1.97 6.40 -1.24
CA THR A 33 1.98 5.15 -2.03
C THR A 33 3.17 5.06 -2.99
N SER A 34 3.67 6.20 -3.49
CA SER A 34 4.92 6.28 -4.26
C SER A 34 6.14 5.97 -3.38
N TRP A 35 6.21 6.55 -2.17
CA TRP A 35 7.27 6.28 -1.20
C TRP A 35 7.32 4.79 -0.78
N LEU A 36 6.15 4.16 -0.59
CA LEU A 36 6.02 2.73 -0.34
C LEU A 36 6.44 1.85 -1.54
N ARG A 37 6.65 2.42 -2.73
CA ARG A 37 6.87 1.70 -4.00
C ARG A 37 5.71 0.74 -4.33
N LEU A 38 4.48 1.20 -4.09
CA LEU A 38 3.24 0.54 -4.52
C LEU A 38 2.74 1.08 -5.85
N ALA A 39 2.99 2.36 -6.13
CA ALA A 39 2.70 2.98 -7.40
C ALA A 39 3.80 2.69 -8.45
N PRO A 40 3.45 2.61 -9.75
CA PRO A 40 4.44 2.55 -10.81
C PRO A 40 5.24 3.86 -10.89
N ASN A 41 6.54 3.76 -11.17
CA ASN A 41 7.38 4.93 -11.45
C ASN A 41 7.46 5.14 -12.97
N ASN A 42 6.78 6.17 -13.45
CA ASN A 42 6.71 6.49 -14.87
C ASN A 42 7.94 7.31 -15.31
N LYS A 43 8.81 6.70 -16.13
CA LYS A 43 9.91 7.43 -16.77
C LYS A 43 9.40 8.13 -18.02
N ILE A 44 9.29 9.46 -17.98
CA ILE A 44 8.77 10.27 -19.07
C ILE A 44 9.93 11.03 -19.74
N SER A 45 10.01 10.98 -21.06
CA SER A 45 10.92 11.80 -21.87
C SER A 45 10.23 12.22 -23.15
N GLY A 46 10.42 13.47 -23.60
CA GLY A 46 9.79 13.98 -24.81
C GLY A 46 8.26 13.81 -24.84
N ARG A 47 7.59 13.96 -23.68
CA ARG A 47 6.14 13.73 -23.49
C ARG A 47 5.66 12.29 -23.73
N LYS A 48 6.56 11.32 -23.88
CA LYS A 48 6.23 9.89 -23.98
C LYS A 48 6.62 9.14 -22.71
N ILE A 49 5.77 8.21 -22.29
CA ILE A 49 6.08 7.27 -21.21
C ILE A 49 7.01 6.20 -21.80
N LEU A 50 8.27 6.22 -21.38
CA LEU A 50 9.27 5.23 -21.80
C LEU A 50 9.17 3.94 -20.99
N LEU A 51 8.79 4.06 -19.71
CA LEU A 51 8.68 2.92 -18.81
C LEU A 51 7.66 3.23 -17.71
N SER A 52 6.79 2.26 -17.42
CA SER A 52 5.90 2.26 -16.27
C SER A 52 6.04 0.92 -15.56
N LYS A 53 6.94 0.85 -14.58
CA LYS A 53 7.16 -0.35 -13.78
C LYS A 53 7.14 0.01 -12.31
N ILE A 54 6.59 -0.90 -11.50
CA ILE A 54 6.65 -0.78 -10.04
C ILE A 54 8.12 -0.97 -9.62
N PRO A 55 8.71 -0.01 -8.89
CA PRO A 55 10.11 -0.09 -8.48
C PRO A 55 10.37 -1.33 -7.63
N LYS A 56 11.48 -2.03 -7.93
CA LYS A 56 11.98 -3.11 -7.08
C LYS A 56 12.50 -2.50 -5.78
N GLY A 57 12.11 -3.04 -4.64
CA GLY A 57 12.51 -2.53 -3.33
C GLY A 57 11.77 -3.19 -2.18
N CYS A 58 12.46 -3.31 -1.06
CA CYS A 58 11.99 -4.01 0.14
C CYS A 58 11.55 -3.00 1.21
N ASN A 59 10.42 -2.33 1.00
CA ASN A 59 9.79 -1.60 2.09
C ASN A 59 9.01 -2.60 2.96
N ARG A 60 9.31 -2.69 4.26
CA ARG A 60 8.65 -3.63 5.18
C ARG A 60 7.17 -3.34 5.31
N LEU A 61 6.80 -2.06 5.32
CA LEU A 61 5.41 -1.63 5.37
C LEU A 61 4.62 -2.05 4.12
N LYS A 62 5.26 -2.02 2.94
CA LYS A 62 4.65 -2.57 1.71
C LYS A 62 4.32 -4.06 1.85
N ILE A 63 5.19 -4.84 2.47
CA ILE A 63 4.97 -6.28 2.69
C ILE A 63 3.85 -6.49 3.72
N ALA A 64 3.87 -5.75 4.83
CA ALA A 64 2.83 -5.81 5.85
C ALA A 64 1.43 -5.46 5.30
N LEU A 65 1.34 -4.47 4.42
CA LEU A 65 0.09 -4.12 3.72
C LEU A 65 -0.37 -5.23 2.77
N ARG A 66 0.54 -5.89 2.04
CA ARG A 66 0.19 -7.05 1.20
C ARG A 66 -0.33 -8.22 2.02
N HIS A 67 0.25 -8.48 3.20
CA HIS A 67 -0.27 -9.50 4.10
C HIS A 67 -1.69 -9.17 4.59
N ALA A 68 -1.94 -7.90 4.94
CA ALA A 68 -3.27 -7.46 5.32
C ALA A 68 -4.29 -7.65 4.19
N VAL A 69 -3.93 -7.28 2.96
CA VAL A 69 -4.77 -7.49 1.77
C VAL A 69 -5.04 -8.97 1.52
N ASN A 70 -4.03 -9.84 1.65
CA ASN A 70 -4.23 -11.29 1.53
C ASN A 70 -5.16 -11.83 2.62
N ALA A 71 -5.10 -11.29 3.85
CA ALA A 71 -6.04 -11.66 4.89
C ALA A 71 -7.48 -11.25 4.51
N ILE A 72 -7.67 -10.02 4.01
CA ILE A 72 -8.97 -9.52 3.52
C ILE A 72 -9.52 -10.41 2.41
N GLY A 73 -8.68 -10.83 1.45
CA GLY A 73 -9.11 -11.72 0.36
C GLY A 73 -9.62 -13.10 0.81
N ASN A 74 -9.29 -13.52 2.04
CA ASN A 74 -9.79 -14.76 2.64
C ASN A 74 -11.03 -14.55 3.54
N LEU A 75 -11.37 -13.29 3.86
CA LEU A 75 -12.59 -12.96 4.61
C LEU A 75 -13.82 -13.04 3.69
N LYS A 76 -15.00 -13.14 4.29
CA LYS A 76 -16.29 -13.10 3.58
C LYS A 76 -17.16 -12.00 4.19
N ASP A 77 -18.12 -11.51 3.42
CA ASP A 77 -19.20 -10.61 3.87
C ASP A 77 -18.70 -9.31 4.53
N THR A 78 -17.62 -8.74 3.99
CA THR A 78 -17.00 -7.50 4.50
C THR A 78 -16.81 -6.49 3.38
N HIS A 79 -16.99 -5.21 3.69
CA HIS A 79 -16.94 -4.13 2.69
C HIS A 79 -15.55 -4.04 2.01
N LEU A 80 -14.47 -4.31 2.75
CA LEU A 80 -13.13 -4.37 2.19
C LEU A 80 -12.92 -5.57 1.26
N PHE A 81 -13.59 -6.69 1.54
CA PHE A 81 -13.57 -7.86 0.66
C PHE A 81 -14.31 -7.60 -0.65
N ASP A 82 -15.48 -6.94 -0.61
CA ASP A 82 -16.22 -6.56 -1.81
C ASP A 82 -15.39 -5.63 -2.71
N PHE A 83 -14.71 -4.65 -2.09
CA PHE A 83 -13.77 -3.79 -2.82
C PHE A 83 -12.60 -4.59 -3.40
N PHE A 84 -11.99 -5.49 -2.62
CA PHE A 84 -10.90 -6.36 -3.08
C PHE A 84 -11.32 -7.20 -4.30
N ARG A 85 -12.52 -7.80 -4.28
CA ARG A 85 -13.04 -8.55 -5.43
C ARG A 85 -13.16 -7.69 -6.68
N ARG A 86 -13.66 -6.45 -6.54
CA ARG A 86 -13.83 -5.52 -7.67
C ARG A 86 -12.53 -5.11 -8.35
N ILE A 87 -11.41 -5.04 -7.64
CA ILE A 87 -10.12 -4.62 -8.20
C ILE A 87 -9.27 -5.78 -8.72
N THR A 88 -9.57 -7.02 -8.30
CA THR A 88 -8.75 -8.21 -8.63
C THR A 88 -9.35 -9.04 -9.77
N TYR A 89 -10.67 -8.93 -10.00
CA TYR A 89 -11.41 -9.53 -11.11
C TYR A 89 -11.90 -8.46 -12.07
#